data_AF-A0A7G2IU18-F1
#
_entry.id   AF-A0A7G2IU18-F1
#
_cell.length_a   1.000
_cell.length_b   1.000
_cell.length_c   1.000
_cell.angle_alpha   90.00
_cell.angle_beta   90.00
_cell.angle_gamma   90.00
#
_symmetry.space_group_name_H-M   'P 1'
#
loop_
_entity.id
_entity.type
_entity.pdbx_description
1 polymer ?
#
loop_
_entity_poly.entity_id
_entity_poly.type
_entity_poly.pdbx_seq_one_letter_code
_entity_poly.pdbx_strand_id
1 'polypeptide(L)'
;MTPRCFGWMSDNGDPDNFADVLLGCDSIKTGSNAARWCDKEYNSLVEKAKLVSKPEERAALYQQSQEIFYQQAPWIALANGKTFYATRSNVSGYSVSLMGSDFSKAKLN
;
A
#
# COMPACT_ATOMS: atom_id res chain seq x y z
N MET A 1 -24.95 10.41 6.58
CA MET A 1 -23.54 10.23 6.19
C MET A 1 -23.48 9.07 5.21
N THR A 2 -23.07 9.31 3.97
CA THR A 2 -22.91 8.26 2.95
C THR A 2 -21.57 7.56 3.16
N PRO A 3 -21.51 6.22 3.25
CA PRO A 3 -20.24 5.50 3.33
C PRO A 3 -19.36 5.82 2.11
N ARG A 4 -18.07 6.06 2.32
CA ARG A 4 -17.12 6.36 1.25
C ARG A 4 -16.10 5.23 1.17
N CYS A 5 -16.06 4.54 0.04
CA CYS A 5 -15.10 3.48 -0.23
C CYS A 5 -13.83 4.06 -0.86
N PHE A 6 -12.68 3.59 -0.39
CA PHE A 6 -11.37 3.94 -0.92
C PHE A 6 -10.62 2.66 -1.27
N GLY A 7 -9.60 2.78 -2.12
CA GLY A 7 -8.67 1.71 -2.47
C GLY A 7 -7.27 2.27 -2.60
N TRP A 8 -6.27 1.40 -2.50
CA TRP A 8 -4.86 1.75 -2.64
C TRP A 8 -4.10 0.65 -3.37
N MET A 9 -3.06 1.06 -4.09
CA MET A 9 -2.07 0.17 -4.70
C MET A 9 -0.70 0.76 -4.41
N SER A 10 0.27 -0.09 -4.07
CA SER A 10 1.62 0.38 -3.75
C SER A 10 2.29 1.02 -4.95
N ASP A 11 2.92 2.18 -4.75
CA ASP A 11 3.68 2.85 -5.80
C ASP A 11 5.12 2.32 -5.92
N ASN A 12 5.69 1.82 -4.83
CA ASN A 12 7.10 1.47 -4.72
C ASN A 12 7.36 0.03 -4.20
N GLY A 13 6.32 -0.69 -3.80
CA GLY A 13 6.43 -2.03 -3.22
C GLY A 13 6.92 -2.07 -1.77
N ASP A 14 7.13 -0.92 -1.12
CA ASP A 14 7.52 -0.84 0.29
C ASP A 14 6.28 -0.73 1.19
N PRO A 15 6.25 -1.44 2.34
CA PRO A 15 5.15 -1.30 3.31
C PRO A 15 4.91 0.13 3.82
N ASP A 16 5.92 1.01 3.79
CA ASP A 16 5.78 2.42 4.22
C ASP A 16 4.72 3.17 3.41
N ASN A 17 4.65 2.88 2.10
CA ASN A 17 3.71 3.51 1.17
C ASN A 17 2.24 3.17 1.50
N PHE A 18 1.99 2.09 2.25
CA PHE A 18 0.68 1.87 2.87
C PHE A 18 0.63 2.45 4.28
N ALA A 19 1.58 2.06 5.13
CA ALA A 19 1.49 2.24 6.58
C ALA A 19 1.52 3.71 6.99
N ASP A 20 2.31 4.54 6.31
CA ASP A 20 2.44 5.96 6.64
C ASP A 20 1.50 6.84 5.82
N VAL A 21 1.46 6.65 4.49
CA VAL A 21 0.69 7.51 3.58
C VAL A 21 -0.81 7.46 3.90
N LEU A 22 -1.30 6.31 4.35
CA LEU A 22 -2.72 6.09 4.60
C LEU A 22 -3.13 6.18 6.08
N LEU A 23 -2.20 5.94 7.01
CA LEU A 23 -2.53 5.80 8.44
C LEU A 23 -1.61 6.61 9.36
N GLY A 24 -0.54 7.22 8.83
CA GLY A 24 0.33 8.12 9.58
C GLY A 24 -0.45 9.34 10.08
N CYS A 25 -0.04 9.85 11.25
CA CYS A 25 -0.68 10.99 11.88
C CYS A 25 -0.49 12.29 11.07
N ASP A 26 0.69 12.49 10.49
CA ASP A 26 0.96 13.66 9.64
C ASP A 26 0.19 13.60 8.31
N SER A 27 -0.08 12.38 7.82
CA SER A 27 -0.89 12.12 6.64
C SER A 27 -2.36 12.55 6.78
N ILE A 28 -2.82 12.93 7.97
CA ILE A 28 -4.15 13.55 8.16
C ILE A 28 -4.19 14.96 7.55
N LYS A 29 -3.06 15.69 7.57
CA LYS A 29 -2.97 17.07 7.10
C LYS A 29 -2.56 17.15 5.64
N THR A 30 -1.62 16.31 5.24
CA THR A 30 -0.91 16.42 3.96
C THR A 30 -1.02 15.17 3.09
N GLY A 31 -1.53 14.07 3.63
CA GLY A 31 -1.53 12.76 2.99
C GLY A 31 -2.93 12.23 2.68
N SER A 32 -2.99 10.91 2.51
CA SER A 32 -4.18 10.18 2.06
C SER A 32 -4.93 9.50 3.20
N ASN A 33 -4.68 9.93 4.45
CA ASN A 33 -5.37 9.39 5.63
C ASN A 33 -6.82 9.91 5.72
N ALA A 34 -7.68 9.31 4.92
CA ALA A 34 -9.10 9.63 4.84
C ALA A 34 -9.89 9.23 6.10
N ALA A 35 -9.37 8.28 6.89
CA ALA A 35 -9.97 7.88 8.17
C ALA A 35 -9.77 8.95 9.26
N ARG A 36 -8.81 9.86 9.08
CA ARG A 36 -8.39 10.86 10.07
C ARG A 36 -8.04 10.21 11.42
N TRP A 37 -7.55 8.98 11.36
CA TRP A 37 -7.13 8.21 12.52
C TRP A 37 -5.66 8.48 12.82
N CYS A 38 -5.33 8.64 14.10
CA CYS A 38 -3.95 8.82 14.56
C CYS A 38 -3.79 8.09 15.89
N ASP A 39 -2.96 7.06 15.89
CA ASP A 39 -2.50 6.36 17.08
C ASP A 39 -0.99 6.58 17.24
N LYS A 40 -0.57 6.98 18.45
CA LYS A 40 0.83 7.35 18.71
C LYS A 40 1.78 6.16 18.67
N GLU A 41 1.32 5.00 19.11
CA GLU A 41 2.14 3.79 19.15
C GLU A 41 2.33 3.25 17.74
N TYR A 42 1.26 3.15 16.97
CA TYR A 42 1.29 2.83 15.54
C TYR A 42 2.25 3.76 14.79
N ASN A 43 2.09 5.07 14.95
CA ASN A 43 2.91 6.05 14.25
C ASN A 43 4.39 5.90 14.64
N SER A 44 4.68 5.66 15.92
CA SER A 44 6.07 5.45 16.37
C SER A 44 6.70 4.18 15.79
N LEU A 45 5.94 3.10 15.64
CA LEU A 45 6.42 1.85 15.05
C LEU A 45 6.73 2.04 13.56
N VAL A 46 5.84 2.71 12.83
CA VAL A 46 6.01 3.00 11.39
C VAL A 46 7.21 3.92 11.16
N GLU A 47 7.34 5.00 11.92
CA GLU A 47 8.50 5.91 11.82
C GLU A 47 9.82 5.19 12.12
N LYS A 48 9.84 4.30 13.12
CA LYS A 48 11.02 3.47 13.41
C LYS A 48 11.32 2.53 12.24
N ALA A 49 10.30 1.90 11.64
CA ALA A 49 10.47 0.96 10.53
C ALA A 49 11.07 1.62 9.27
N LYS A 50 10.83 2.92 9.04
CA LYS A 50 11.46 3.69 7.96
C LYS A 50 12.97 3.89 8.15
N LEU A 51 13.45 3.91 9.41
CA LEU A 51 14.86 4.17 9.73
C LEU A 51 15.71 2.88 9.80
N VAL A 52 15.08 1.72 9.94
CA VAL A 52 15.76 0.43 10.02
C VAL A 52 16.07 -0.08 8.62
N SER A 53 17.31 -0.50 8.35
CA SER A 53 17.71 -1.01 7.02
C SER A 53 17.56 -2.53 6.87
N LYS A 54 17.53 -3.29 7.97
CA LYS A 54 17.43 -4.75 7.96
C LYS A 54 15.99 -5.21 7.70
N PRO A 55 15.70 -5.94 6.62
CA PRO A 55 14.34 -6.32 6.24
C PRO A 55 13.56 -7.05 7.34
N GLU A 56 14.21 -7.97 8.05
CA GLU A 56 13.60 -8.76 9.13
C GLU A 56 13.19 -7.90 10.34
N GLU A 57 14.03 -6.94 10.73
CA GLU A 57 13.73 -6.02 11.83
C GLU A 57 12.63 -5.02 11.41
N ARG A 58 12.61 -4.57 10.15
CA ARG A 58 11.52 -3.75 9.59
C ARG A 58 10.20 -4.51 9.59
N ALA A 59 10.21 -5.76 9.13
CA ALA A 59 9.02 -6.60 9.05
C ALA A 59 8.37 -6.80 10.42
N ALA A 60 9.17 -7.03 11.47
CA ALA A 60 8.67 -7.15 12.84
C ALA A 60 7.96 -5.88 13.32
N LEU A 61 8.51 -4.69 13.03
CA LEU A 61 7.89 -3.42 13.39
C LEU A 61 6.56 -3.20 12.65
N TYR A 62 6.50 -3.52 11.35
CA TYR A 62 5.27 -3.45 10.59
C TYR A 62 4.22 -4.49 11.01
N GLN A 63 4.63 -5.65 11.50
CA GLN A 63 3.70 -6.64 12.06
C GLN A 63 3.06 -6.11 13.35
N GLN A 64 3.85 -5.53 14.24
CA GLN A 64 3.33 -4.90 15.46
C GLN A 64 2.37 -3.74 15.16
N SER A 65 2.69 -2.91 14.17
CA SER A 65 1.78 -1.83 13.77
C SER A 65 0.48 -2.35 13.16
N GLN A 66 0.52 -3.46 12.42
CA GLN A 66 -0.68 -4.14 11.90
C GLN A 66 -1.59 -4.69 13.01
N GLU A 67 -1.04 -5.15 14.13
CA GLU A 67 -1.84 -5.59 15.28
C GLU A 67 -2.67 -4.43 15.86
N ILE A 68 -2.07 -3.25 16.02
CA ILE A 68 -2.77 -2.05 16.48
C ILE A 68 -3.86 -1.63 15.49
N PHE A 69 -3.53 -1.61 14.19
CA PHE A 69 -4.49 -1.36 13.13
C PHE A 69 -5.68 -2.32 13.21
N TYR A 70 -5.43 -3.62 13.39
CA TYR A 70 -6.47 -4.63 13.48
C TYR A 70 -7.38 -4.42 14.71
N GLN A 71 -6.78 -4.12 15.87
CA GLN A 71 -7.52 -3.91 17.11
C GLN A 71 -8.37 -2.64 17.10
N GLN A 72 -7.85 -1.56 16.52
CA GLN A 72 -8.55 -0.27 16.49
C GLN A 72 -9.47 -0.11 15.27
N ALA A 73 -9.34 -0.98 14.27
CA ALA A 73 -10.16 -1.03 13.07
C ALA A 73 -10.46 0.35 12.45
N PRO A 74 -9.44 1.18 12.13
CA PRO A 74 -9.67 2.50 11.54
C PRO A 74 -10.30 2.39 10.14
N TRP A 75 -10.14 1.23 9.48
CA TRP A 75 -10.89 0.84 8.29
C TRP A 75 -11.53 -0.54 8.47
N ILE A 76 -12.53 -0.80 7.64
CA ILE A 76 -13.01 -2.17 7.38
C ILE A 76 -12.28 -2.67 6.14
N ALA A 77 -11.27 -3.54 6.31
CA ALA A 77 -10.54 -4.13 5.20
C ALA A 77 -11.46 -5.12 4.44
N LEU A 78 -11.78 -4.81 3.19
CA LEU A 78 -12.75 -5.59 2.41
C LEU A 78 -12.10 -6.75 1.63
N ALA A 79 -11.12 -6.46 0.78
CA ALA A 79 -10.50 -7.46 -0.09
C ALA A 79 -9.16 -6.97 -0.67
N ASN A 80 -8.32 -7.94 -1.02
CA ASN A 80 -7.18 -7.73 -1.93
C ASN A 80 -7.57 -8.24 -3.32
N GLY A 81 -7.68 -7.33 -4.29
CA GLY A 81 -8.12 -7.64 -5.65
C GLY A 81 -7.05 -8.37 -6.47
N LYS A 82 -7.48 -9.23 -7.40
CA LYS A 82 -6.61 -9.75 -8.47
C LYS A 82 -6.70 -8.83 -9.68
N THR A 83 -5.55 -8.47 -10.24
CA THR A 83 -5.49 -7.68 -11.47
C THR A 83 -5.34 -8.60 -12.67
N PHE A 84 -6.19 -8.42 -13.67
CA PHE A 84 -6.16 -9.18 -14.92
C PHE A 84 -5.76 -8.28 -16.07
N TYR A 85 -4.88 -8.77 -16.93
CA TYR A 85 -4.43 -8.08 -18.14
C TYR A 85 -4.80 -8.95 -19.33
N ALA A 86 -5.46 -8.37 -20.32
CA ALA A 86 -5.87 -9.07 -21.54
C ALA A 86 -5.17 -8.43 -22.73
N THR A 87 -4.50 -9.25 -23.53
CA THR A 87 -3.84 -8.84 -24.78
C THR A 87 -4.44 -9.60 -25.95
N ARG A 88 -4.32 -9.03 -27.16
CA ARG A 88 -4.63 -9.76 -28.39
C ARG A 88 -3.59 -10.87 -28.61
N SER A 89 -3.99 -11.96 -29.25
CA SER A 89 -3.12 -13.11 -29.54
C SER A 89 -1.90 -12.76 -30.41
N ASN A 90 -1.95 -11.66 -31.17
CA ASN A 90 -0.85 -11.19 -32.00
C ASN A 90 0.06 -10.16 -31.31
N VAL A 91 -0.12 -9.90 -30.00
CA VAL A 91 0.77 -9.01 -29.24
C VAL A 91 1.86 -9.84 -28.56
N SER A 92 3.12 -9.50 -28.82
CA SER A 92 4.29 -10.06 -28.13
C SER A 92 5.10 -8.97 -27.44
N GLY A 93 5.91 -9.32 -26.43
CA GLY A 93 6.80 -8.38 -25.75
C GLY A 93 6.13 -7.38 -24.80
N TYR A 94 4.82 -7.46 -24.60
CA TYR A 94 4.12 -6.79 -23.50
C TYR A 94 4.42 -7.48 -22.17
N SER A 95 4.72 -6.71 -21.14
CA SER A 95 4.94 -7.20 -19.78
C SER A 95 4.20 -6.34 -18.76
N VAL A 96 4.01 -6.89 -17.57
CA VAL A 96 3.39 -6.21 -16.44
C VAL A 96 4.27 -6.41 -15.22
N SER A 97 4.44 -5.34 -14.44
CA SER A 97 5.09 -5.38 -13.13
C SER A 97 4.19 -4.74 -12.07
N LEU A 98 4.68 -4.68 -10.82
CA LEU A 98 4.03 -3.93 -9.75
C LEU A 98 3.81 -2.45 -10.11
N MET A 99 4.63 -1.88 -10.99
CA MET A 99 4.48 -0.49 -11.46
C MET A 99 3.48 -0.34 -12.63
N GLY A 100 2.83 -1.44 -13.05
CA GLY A 100 1.83 -1.44 -14.11
C GLY A 100 2.32 -2.02 -15.44
N SER A 101 1.73 -1.53 -16.52
CA SER A 101 1.93 -2.04 -17.88
C SER A 101 3.21 -1.49 -18.52
N ASP A 102 4.03 -2.39 -19.08
CA ASP A 102 5.22 -2.05 -19.86
C ASP A 102 5.02 -2.44 -21.33
N PHE A 103 5.05 -1.41 -22.19
CA PHE A 103 4.90 -1.52 -23.64
C PHE A 103 6.22 -1.32 -24.39
N SER A 104 7.34 -1.10 -23.70
CA SER A 104 8.63 -0.74 -24.31
C SER A 104 9.15 -1.76 -25.32
N LYS A 105 8.77 -3.03 -25.15
CA LYS A 105 9.14 -4.15 -26.02
C LYS A 105 7.94 -4.72 -26.80
N ALA A 106 6.77 -4.09 -26.71
CA ALA A 106 5.54 -4.59 -27.31
C ALA A 106 5.57 -4.49 -28.84
N LYS A 107 5.17 -5.55 -29.51
CA LYS A 107 5.11 -5.65 -30.98
C LYS A 107 3.86 -6.39 -31.41
N LEU A 108 3.39 -6.05 -32.61
CA LEU A 108 2.38 -6.83 -33.31
C LEU A 108 3.10 -7.85 -34.21
N ASN A 109 2.71 -9.11 -34.06
CA ASN A 109 3.10 -10.20 -34.95
C ASN A 109 2.14 -10.27 -36.14
#